data_AF-A0A9D5ZJE2-F1
#
_entry.id   AF-A0A9D5ZJE2-F1
#
_cell.length_a   1.000
_cell.length_b   1.000
_cell.length_c   1.000
_cell.angle_alpha   90.00
_cell.angle_beta   90.00
_cell.angle_gamma   90.00
#
_symmetry.space_group_name_H-M   'P 1'
#
loop_
_entity.id
_entity.type
_entity.pdbx_description
1 polymer ?
#
loop_
_entity_poly.entity_id
_entity_poly.type
_entity_poly.pdbx_seq_one_letter_code
_entity_poly.pdbx_strand_id
1 'polypeptide(L)'
;NIINGGFRIWQRGTSWSGLIASGFTADRHKLYISGTFNASASQQSFAVGQSEVPGYPIYYLRITGNSGSGTCGWEYKIEDVRTLAEKSVTFSMYVKGTAGGTFTLSMYQDFGSGGSAAVTVATTTSTISSNWVRLVLTAVLPSLSGKSIGDDSCVQFRFEQAGWTGNLDIAHTQLEVGDVATEFAAGPVDMELARCRRYFFKYFGNLWGYVRATGPGNPDWVLRSCLSITMRVRSPAVYLPSSISSWVLESAGEASGYTIRWIAHDYTDLTITLDGGLEGRTRGMGAWLGVTEDQPLLIDAEL
;
A
#
# COMPACT_ATOMS: atom_id res chain seq x y z
N ASN A 1 -12.84 6.72 -5.06
CA ASN A 1 -12.39 6.10 -6.32
C ASN A 1 -11.27 5.14 -5.99
N ILE A 2 -11.24 3.96 -6.63
CA ILE A 2 -10.14 2.99 -6.49
C ILE A 2 -8.91 3.57 -7.20
N ILE A 3 -7.76 3.51 -6.52
CA ILE A 3 -6.44 3.83 -7.08
C ILE A 3 -5.77 2.51 -7.48
N ASN A 4 -5.16 2.47 -8.66
CA ASN A 4 -4.43 1.33 -9.22
C ASN A 4 -5.31 0.13 -9.58
N GLY A 5 -6.60 0.36 -9.87
CA GLY A 5 -7.55 -0.72 -10.13
C GLY A 5 -7.25 -1.57 -11.37
N GLY A 6 -6.42 -1.04 -12.28
CA GLY A 6 -5.90 -1.74 -13.46
C GLY A 6 -4.55 -2.44 -13.23
N PHE A 7 -4.02 -2.44 -12.00
CA PHE A 7 -2.78 -3.11 -11.61
C PHE A 7 -1.56 -2.71 -12.45
N ARG A 8 -1.43 -1.42 -12.80
CA ARG A 8 -0.32 -0.91 -13.63
C ARG A 8 0.90 -0.49 -12.80
N ILE A 9 0.74 -0.37 -11.48
CA ILE A 9 1.75 0.21 -10.59
C ILE A 9 2.11 -0.76 -9.45
N TRP A 10 3.40 -1.06 -9.33
CA TRP A 10 3.97 -2.09 -8.44
C TRP A 10 5.31 -1.62 -7.85
N GLN A 11 5.29 -0.46 -7.20
CA GLN A 11 6.48 0.18 -6.63
C GLN A 11 7.14 -0.69 -5.55
N ARG A 12 6.37 -1.51 -4.81
CA ARG A 12 6.85 -2.35 -3.70
C ARG A 12 7.54 -3.65 -4.13
N GLY A 13 7.40 -4.04 -5.39
CA GLY A 13 7.84 -5.33 -5.92
C GLY A 13 6.75 -5.95 -6.78
N THR A 14 7.07 -7.04 -7.48
CA THR A 14 6.14 -7.73 -8.39
C THR A 14 5.83 -9.16 -7.95
N SER A 15 6.44 -9.64 -6.87
CA SER A 15 6.23 -10.99 -6.35
C SER A 15 6.54 -11.08 -4.86
N TRP A 16 5.69 -11.81 -4.13
CA TRP A 16 5.84 -12.12 -2.72
C TRP A 16 5.46 -13.58 -2.51
N SER A 17 6.32 -14.33 -1.83
CA SER A 17 6.14 -15.77 -1.62
C SER A 17 5.98 -16.09 -0.16
N GLY A 18 5.06 -17.00 0.15
CA GLY A 18 4.95 -17.57 1.49
C GLY A 18 4.55 -16.57 2.58
N LEU A 19 3.73 -15.58 2.25
CA LEU A 19 3.18 -14.62 3.20
C LEU A 19 2.26 -15.34 4.20
N ILE A 20 2.46 -15.05 5.48
CA ILE A 20 1.67 -15.58 6.61
C ILE A 20 0.87 -14.50 7.35
N ALA A 21 0.87 -13.28 6.82
CA ALA A 21 0.17 -12.14 7.38
C ALA A 21 -0.30 -11.23 6.23
N SER A 22 -1.33 -10.44 6.52
CA SER A 22 -1.85 -9.47 5.56
C SER A 22 -0.79 -8.41 5.21
N GLY A 23 -0.74 -7.97 3.96
CA GLY A 23 0.27 -7.01 3.50
C GLY A 23 -0.01 -6.43 2.12
N PHE A 24 0.51 -5.23 1.85
CA PHE A 24 0.37 -4.57 0.55
C PHE A 24 1.18 -5.26 -0.53
N THR A 25 0.64 -5.28 -1.75
CA THR A 25 1.19 -5.96 -2.92
C THR A 25 1.37 -4.96 -4.08
N ALA A 26 0.54 -5.04 -5.12
CA ALA A 26 0.34 -3.92 -6.04
C ALA A 26 -0.04 -2.67 -5.22
N ASP A 27 0.39 -1.49 -5.65
CA ASP A 27 0.14 -0.26 -4.88
C ASP A 27 -1.34 -0.13 -4.54
N ARG A 28 -1.65 0.13 -3.25
CA ARG A 28 -2.99 0.22 -2.65
C ARG A 28 -3.78 -1.08 -2.49
N HIS A 29 -3.35 -2.19 -3.10
CA HIS A 29 -4.03 -3.47 -3.00
C HIS A 29 -3.35 -4.38 -1.99
N LYS A 30 -4.15 -4.94 -1.09
CA LYS A 30 -3.66 -5.73 0.03
C LYS A 30 -4.06 -7.20 -0.12
N LEU A 31 -3.11 -8.08 0.14
CA LEU A 31 -3.40 -9.48 0.43
C LEU A 31 -3.95 -9.55 1.86
N TYR A 32 -5.14 -10.11 2.01
CA TYR A 32 -5.72 -10.40 3.31
C TYR A 32 -5.44 -11.85 3.70
N ILE A 33 -4.96 -12.04 4.92
CA ILE A 33 -4.69 -13.33 5.55
C ILE A 33 -5.15 -13.25 7.01
N SER A 34 -5.88 -14.27 7.46
CA SER A 34 -6.19 -14.53 8.86
C SER A 34 -5.81 -15.96 9.25
N GLY A 35 -5.68 -16.22 10.56
CA GLY A 35 -5.32 -17.53 11.09
C GLY A 35 -3.89 -17.93 10.73
N THR A 36 -3.71 -19.17 10.29
CA THR A 36 -2.41 -19.74 9.88
C THR A 36 -2.29 -19.87 8.37
N PHE A 37 -3.20 -19.26 7.61
CA PHE A 37 -3.22 -19.34 6.16
C PHE A 37 -1.94 -18.76 5.56
N ASN A 38 -1.37 -19.46 4.58
CA ASN A 38 -0.23 -19.01 3.81
C ASN A 38 -0.61 -18.78 2.36
N ALA A 39 -0.18 -17.64 1.80
CA ALA A 39 -0.41 -17.31 0.42
C ALA A 39 0.77 -16.55 -0.20
N SER A 40 0.77 -16.51 -1.53
CA SER A 40 1.71 -15.72 -2.33
C SER A 40 0.93 -14.70 -3.17
N ALA A 41 1.58 -13.62 -3.59
CA ALA A 41 0.99 -12.63 -4.49
C ALA A 41 1.99 -12.29 -5.60
N SER A 42 1.49 -12.02 -6.82
CA SER A 42 2.36 -11.62 -7.93
C SER A 42 1.63 -10.80 -9.00
N GLN A 43 2.39 -9.99 -9.72
CA GLN A 43 1.97 -9.39 -10.97
C GLN A 43 1.99 -10.45 -12.07
N GLN A 44 0.94 -10.49 -12.88
CA GLN A 44 0.86 -11.33 -14.06
C GLN A 44 0.50 -10.47 -15.26
N SER A 45 0.87 -10.94 -16.45
CA SER A 45 0.58 -10.25 -17.71
C SER A 45 -0.58 -10.93 -18.44
N PHE A 46 -1.46 -10.13 -19.03
CA PHE A 46 -2.44 -10.64 -19.98
C PHE A 46 -1.76 -11.05 -21.29
N ALA A 47 -2.33 -12.05 -21.96
CA ALA A 47 -1.96 -12.35 -23.34
C ALA A 47 -2.36 -11.18 -24.25
N VAL A 48 -1.48 -10.81 -25.18
CA VAL A 48 -1.73 -9.75 -26.14
C VAL A 48 -2.98 -10.08 -26.96
N GLY A 49 -3.92 -9.13 -27.05
CA GLY A 49 -5.15 -9.29 -27.83
C GLY A 49 -6.27 -10.08 -27.15
N GLN A 50 -6.10 -10.52 -25.89
CA GLN A 50 -7.23 -11.08 -25.13
C GLN A 50 -8.38 -10.06 -25.02
N SER A 51 -9.62 -10.55 -25.03
CA SER A 51 -10.83 -9.71 -24.96
C SER A 51 -11.80 -10.14 -23.86
N GLU A 52 -11.46 -11.15 -23.06
CA GLU A 52 -12.28 -11.61 -21.93
C GLU A 52 -12.44 -10.52 -20.87
N VAL A 53 -11.36 -9.75 -20.64
CA VAL A 53 -11.40 -8.50 -19.87
C VAL A 53 -11.31 -7.33 -20.86
N PRO A 54 -12.38 -6.51 -21.00
CA PRO A 54 -12.43 -5.38 -21.92
C PRO A 54 -11.32 -4.35 -21.70
N GLY A 55 -10.95 -3.61 -22.73
CA GLY A 55 -9.94 -2.53 -22.67
C GLY A 55 -8.49 -3.00 -22.78
N TYR A 56 -8.25 -4.27 -23.13
CA TYR A 56 -6.92 -4.85 -23.35
C TYR A 56 -5.92 -4.55 -22.22
N PRO A 57 -6.23 -4.87 -20.95
CA PRO A 57 -5.31 -4.68 -19.84
C PRO A 57 -3.96 -5.36 -20.07
N ILE A 58 -2.93 -4.77 -19.48
CA ILE A 58 -1.56 -5.30 -19.52
C ILE A 58 -1.33 -6.27 -18.36
N TYR A 59 -1.80 -5.92 -17.16
CA TYR A 59 -1.47 -6.64 -15.94
C TYR A 59 -2.71 -6.98 -15.09
N TYR A 60 -2.58 -8.01 -14.27
CA TYR A 60 -3.53 -8.38 -13.22
C TYR A 60 -2.78 -8.87 -11.98
N LEU A 61 -3.46 -8.85 -10.83
CA LEU A 61 -2.96 -9.42 -9.57
C LEU A 61 -3.34 -10.90 -9.51
N ARG A 62 -2.36 -11.75 -9.19
CA ARG A 62 -2.58 -13.14 -8.80
C ARG A 62 -2.30 -13.32 -7.32
N ILE A 63 -3.23 -13.95 -6.61
CA ILE A 63 -3.05 -14.49 -5.26
C ILE A 63 -3.03 -16.01 -5.38
N THR A 64 -2.00 -16.66 -4.85
CA THR A 64 -1.91 -18.12 -4.80
C THR A 64 -2.11 -18.58 -3.37
N GLY A 65 -3.22 -19.28 -3.11
CA GLY A 65 -3.48 -19.93 -1.84
C GLY A 65 -2.71 -21.24 -1.75
N ASN A 66 -1.97 -21.44 -0.67
CA ASN A 66 -1.09 -22.60 -0.50
C ASN A 66 -1.70 -23.61 0.48
N SER A 67 -1.81 -23.23 1.76
CA SER A 67 -2.25 -24.11 2.84
C SER A 67 -2.56 -23.30 4.11
N GLY A 68 -3.12 -23.96 5.13
CA GLY A 68 -3.40 -23.37 6.44
C GLY A 68 -4.88 -23.13 6.72
N SER A 69 -5.21 -22.75 7.95
CA SER A 69 -6.57 -22.44 8.39
C SER A 69 -6.81 -20.95 8.46
N GLY A 70 -8.07 -20.54 8.31
CA GLY A 70 -8.46 -19.13 8.25
C GLY A 70 -8.89 -18.70 6.85
N THR A 71 -9.04 -17.39 6.68
CA THR A 71 -9.50 -16.76 5.45
C THR A 71 -8.34 -16.10 4.73
N CYS A 72 -8.37 -16.16 3.41
CA CYS A 72 -7.41 -15.48 2.56
C CYS A 72 -8.11 -14.90 1.33
N GLY A 73 -7.60 -13.76 0.85
CA GLY A 73 -8.15 -13.11 -0.32
C GLY A 73 -7.58 -11.72 -0.55
N TRP A 74 -8.38 -10.88 -1.17
CA TRP A 74 -8.01 -9.51 -1.54
C TRP A 74 -8.72 -8.51 -0.64
N GLU A 75 -8.03 -7.44 -0.27
CA GLU A 75 -8.55 -6.33 0.52
C GLU A 75 -8.22 -4.99 -0.14
N TYR A 76 -9.17 -4.07 -0.07
CA TYR A 76 -8.98 -2.67 -0.39
C TYR A 76 -9.69 -1.77 0.61
N LYS A 77 -9.02 -0.72 1.07
CA LYS A 77 -9.58 0.26 2.00
C LYS A 77 -9.59 1.65 1.39
N ILE A 78 -10.77 2.26 1.37
CA ILE A 78 -10.98 3.67 1.09
C ILE A 78 -11.05 4.39 2.42
N GLU A 79 -10.14 5.31 2.64
CA GLU A 79 -9.98 5.98 3.92
C GLU A 79 -11.18 6.87 4.24
N ASP A 80 -11.40 7.07 5.55
CA ASP A 80 -12.51 7.80 6.14
C ASP A 80 -13.88 7.19 5.77
N VAL A 81 -14.57 6.64 6.77
CA VAL A 81 -15.91 6.07 6.61
C VAL A 81 -16.94 7.11 6.10
N ARG A 82 -16.65 8.41 6.23
CA ARG A 82 -17.46 9.52 5.69
C ARG A 82 -17.44 9.61 4.17
N THR A 83 -16.42 9.08 3.49
CA THR A 83 -16.19 9.31 2.05
C THR A 83 -17.41 8.96 1.18
N LEU A 84 -18.14 7.90 1.57
CA LEU A 84 -19.25 7.35 0.80
C LEU A 84 -20.55 7.20 1.60
N ALA A 85 -20.60 7.69 2.85
CA ALA A 85 -21.79 7.59 3.68
C ALA A 85 -23.04 8.16 2.96
N GLU A 86 -24.16 7.44 3.06
CA GLU A 86 -25.46 7.80 2.48
C GLU A 86 -25.48 7.90 0.95
N LYS A 87 -24.40 7.48 0.26
CA LYS A 87 -24.36 7.40 -1.19
C LYS A 87 -24.71 5.98 -1.65
N SER A 88 -25.40 5.90 -2.78
CA SER A 88 -25.41 4.66 -3.56
C SER A 88 -24.09 4.51 -4.30
N VAL A 89 -23.52 3.31 -4.27
CA VAL A 89 -22.26 2.99 -4.93
C VAL A 89 -22.32 1.63 -5.59
N THR A 90 -21.57 1.48 -6.67
CA THR A 90 -21.38 0.22 -7.39
C THR A 90 -19.90 -0.09 -7.51
N PHE A 91 -19.50 -1.22 -6.93
CA PHE A 91 -18.15 -1.77 -7.09
C PHE A 91 -18.19 -2.90 -8.13
N SER A 92 -17.16 -2.97 -8.98
CA SER A 92 -16.98 -4.11 -9.89
C SER A 92 -15.52 -4.54 -10.00
N MET A 93 -15.33 -5.83 -10.29
CA MET A 93 -14.02 -6.44 -10.54
C MET A 93 -14.16 -7.64 -11.46
N TYR A 94 -13.09 -7.99 -12.18
CA TYR A 94 -12.98 -9.25 -12.90
C TYR A 94 -12.21 -10.26 -12.07
N VAL A 95 -12.71 -11.50 -12.01
CA VAL A 95 -12.08 -12.60 -11.28
C VAL A 95 -12.00 -13.86 -12.13
N LYS A 96 -10.93 -14.64 -11.96
CA LYS A 96 -10.80 -16.01 -12.45
C LYS A 96 -9.79 -16.80 -11.62
N GLY A 97 -9.56 -18.05 -11.98
CA GLY A 97 -8.43 -18.82 -11.50
C GLY A 97 -8.76 -20.30 -11.30
N THR A 98 -8.09 -20.90 -10.35
CA THR A 98 -8.21 -22.33 -10.00
C THR A 98 -8.53 -22.55 -8.52
N ALA A 99 -8.72 -21.47 -7.77
CA ALA A 99 -9.10 -21.54 -6.37
C ALA A 99 -10.44 -22.28 -6.19
N GLY A 100 -10.44 -23.30 -5.33
CA GLY A 100 -11.66 -24.01 -4.98
C GLY A 100 -12.59 -23.19 -4.08
N GLY A 101 -13.90 -23.45 -4.18
CA GLY A 101 -14.91 -22.86 -3.30
C GLY A 101 -15.55 -21.58 -3.84
N THR A 102 -16.29 -20.89 -2.97
CA THR A 102 -17.08 -19.71 -3.30
C THR A 102 -16.56 -18.53 -2.48
N PHE A 103 -15.99 -17.55 -3.17
CA PHE A 103 -15.48 -16.35 -2.54
C PHE A 103 -16.59 -15.34 -2.32
N THR A 104 -16.51 -14.61 -1.22
CA THR A 104 -17.47 -13.56 -0.89
C THR A 104 -16.81 -12.20 -1.06
N LEU A 105 -17.41 -11.34 -1.88
CA LEU A 105 -17.09 -9.92 -1.93
C LEU A 105 -17.99 -9.21 -0.93
N SER A 106 -17.39 -8.59 0.08
CA SER A 106 -18.06 -7.86 1.13
C SER A 106 -17.65 -6.39 1.11
N MET A 107 -18.62 -5.50 1.30
CA MET A 107 -18.42 -4.08 1.56
C MET A 107 -18.73 -3.79 3.02
N TYR A 108 -17.85 -3.07 3.71
CA TYR A 108 -18.01 -2.69 5.12
C TYR A 108 -17.88 -1.18 5.31
N GLN A 109 -18.61 -0.64 6.28
CA GLN A 109 -18.25 0.58 6.99
C GLN A 109 -17.49 0.17 8.25
N ASP A 110 -16.19 0.39 8.27
CA ASP A 110 -15.34 0.20 9.44
C ASP A 110 -15.11 1.56 10.10
N PHE A 111 -15.52 1.69 11.36
CA PHE A 111 -15.44 2.96 12.08
C PHE A 111 -14.09 3.17 12.78
N GLY A 112 -13.14 2.25 12.61
CA GLY A 112 -11.78 2.42 13.08
C GLY A 112 -11.61 2.21 14.60
N SER A 113 -10.37 2.39 15.06
CA SER A 113 -10.00 2.14 16.45
C SER A 113 -10.66 3.15 17.40
N GLY A 114 -11.37 2.66 18.43
CA GLY A 114 -12.17 3.50 19.33
C GLY A 114 -13.49 3.99 18.72
N GLY A 115 -13.78 3.62 17.48
CA GLY A 115 -15.06 3.86 16.81
C GLY A 115 -16.14 2.85 17.17
N SER A 116 -17.28 2.98 16.50
CA SER A 116 -18.38 2.01 16.59
C SER A 116 -18.02 0.65 15.97
N ALA A 117 -18.80 -0.39 16.24
CA ALA A 117 -18.62 -1.67 15.56
C ALA A 117 -18.82 -1.52 14.03
N ALA A 118 -17.98 -2.22 13.27
CA ALA A 118 -18.08 -2.25 11.81
C ALA A 118 -19.43 -2.81 11.35
N VAL A 119 -19.92 -2.30 10.22
CA VAL A 119 -21.19 -2.70 9.61
C VAL A 119 -20.93 -3.32 8.25
N THR A 120 -21.40 -4.54 8.03
CA THR A 120 -21.48 -5.14 6.69
C THR A 120 -22.59 -4.44 5.92
N VAL A 121 -22.22 -3.73 4.85
CA VAL A 121 -23.15 -2.96 4.01
C VAL A 121 -23.85 -3.87 3.01
N ALA A 122 -23.07 -4.67 2.28
CA ALA A 122 -23.59 -5.61 1.30
C ALA A 122 -22.56 -6.70 0.99
N THR A 123 -23.05 -7.83 0.48
CA THR A 123 -22.21 -8.93 0.03
C THR A 123 -22.71 -9.50 -1.29
N THR A 124 -21.81 -10.07 -2.07
CA THR A 124 -22.10 -10.91 -3.24
C THR A 124 -21.06 -12.02 -3.32
N THR A 125 -21.30 -13.07 -4.09
CA THR A 125 -20.41 -14.23 -4.15
C THR A 125 -20.04 -14.60 -5.57
N SER A 126 -18.88 -15.27 -5.72
CA SER A 126 -18.45 -15.87 -6.97
C SER A 126 -17.73 -17.18 -6.71
N THR A 127 -18.14 -18.24 -7.40
CA THR A 127 -17.33 -19.45 -7.54
C THR A 127 -16.25 -19.17 -8.58
N ILE A 128 -14.99 -19.46 -8.24
CA ILE A 128 -13.86 -19.17 -9.14
C ILE A 128 -13.78 -20.26 -10.22
N SER A 129 -13.61 -19.82 -11.47
CA SER A 129 -13.46 -20.70 -12.63
C SER A 129 -12.30 -20.23 -13.50
N SER A 130 -11.93 -21.03 -14.51
CA SER A 130 -10.84 -20.70 -15.43
C SER A 130 -11.11 -19.51 -16.35
N ASN A 131 -12.38 -19.10 -16.48
CA ASN A 131 -12.80 -17.97 -17.33
C ASN A 131 -12.96 -16.71 -16.49
N TRP A 132 -12.68 -15.55 -17.09
CA TRP A 132 -12.95 -14.27 -16.44
C TRP A 132 -14.45 -14.05 -16.26
N VAL A 133 -14.84 -13.73 -15.04
CA VAL A 133 -16.21 -13.33 -14.69
C VAL A 133 -16.16 -11.94 -14.08
N ARG A 134 -17.07 -11.07 -14.52
CA ARG A 134 -17.26 -9.76 -13.92
C ARG A 134 -18.20 -9.87 -12.72
N LEU A 135 -17.69 -9.56 -11.54
CA LEU A 135 -18.45 -9.45 -10.30
C LEU A 135 -18.87 -8.00 -10.07
N VAL A 136 -20.11 -7.79 -9.64
CA VAL A 136 -20.70 -6.46 -9.38
C VAL A 136 -21.41 -6.49 -8.02
N LEU A 137 -21.18 -5.46 -7.21
CA LEU A 137 -21.82 -5.23 -5.92
C LEU A 137 -22.33 -3.79 -5.86
N THR A 138 -23.65 -3.61 -5.81
CA THR A 138 -24.30 -2.30 -5.65
C THR A 138 -24.95 -2.21 -4.29
N ALA A 139 -24.75 -1.09 -3.58
CA ALA A 139 -25.36 -0.85 -2.28
C ALA A 139 -25.43 0.64 -1.94
N VAL A 140 -26.37 0.98 -1.05
CA VAL A 140 -26.42 2.29 -0.39
C VAL A 140 -25.70 2.19 0.94
N LEU A 141 -24.69 3.03 1.17
CA LEU A 141 -24.02 3.04 2.46
C LEU A 141 -24.92 3.65 3.54
N PRO A 142 -25.01 3.04 4.74
CA PRO A 142 -25.81 3.57 5.84
C PRO A 142 -25.38 4.97 6.30
N SER A 143 -26.32 5.64 6.98
CA SER A 143 -26.08 6.90 7.70
C SER A 143 -25.08 6.71 8.84
N LEU A 144 -24.30 7.76 9.09
CA LEU A 144 -23.35 7.82 10.21
C LEU A 144 -23.98 8.39 11.49
N SER A 145 -25.27 8.74 11.46
CA SER A 145 -25.97 9.30 12.62
C SER A 145 -25.87 8.35 13.83
N GLY A 146 -25.43 8.89 14.96
CA GLY A 146 -25.23 8.12 16.20
C GLY A 146 -24.00 7.22 16.23
N LYS A 147 -23.12 7.27 15.23
CA LYS A 147 -21.86 6.51 15.21
C LYS A 147 -20.69 7.34 15.73
N SER A 148 -19.84 6.72 16.54
CA SER A 148 -18.50 7.21 16.84
C SER A 148 -17.53 6.79 15.74
N ILE A 149 -16.70 7.73 15.27
CA ILE A 149 -15.69 7.48 14.25
C ILE A 149 -14.33 7.63 14.90
N GLY A 150 -13.60 6.53 14.95
CA GLY A 150 -12.25 6.43 15.46
C GLY A 150 -11.19 6.63 14.38
N ASP A 151 -9.94 6.48 14.80
CA ASP A 151 -8.79 6.57 13.91
C ASP A 151 -8.79 5.41 12.91
N ASP A 152 -8.27 5.65 11.71
CA ASP A 152 -8.19 4.67 10.61
C ASP A 152 -9.52 4.11 10.11
N SER A 153 -10.64 4.80 10.40
CA SER A 153 -11.96 4.47 9.83
C SER A 153 -11.90 4.44 8.30
N CYS A 154 -12.67 3.52 7.69
CA CYS A 154 -12.64 3.32 6.25
C CYS A 154 -13.94 2.71 5.71
N VAL A 155 -14.12 2.83 4.39
CA VAL A 155 -14.98 1.93 3.62
C VAL A 155 -14.09 0.82 3.07
N GLN A 156 -14.39 -0.42 3.42
CA GLN A 156 -13.54 -1.56 3.13
C GLN A 156 -14.23 -2.53 2.17
N PHE A 157 -13.45 -3.05 1.22
CA PHE A 157 -13.84 -4.16 0.36
C PHE A 157 -12.94 -5.35 0.67
N ARG A 158 -13.54 -6.53 0.85
CA ARG A 158 -12.80 -7.79 0.94
C ARG A 158 -13.40 -8.82 -0.01
N PHE A 159 -12.56 -9.52 -0.74
CA PHE A 159 -12.93 -10.65 -1.56
C PHE A 159 -12.15 -11.89 -1.09
N GLU A 160 -12.78 -12.72 -0.27
CA GLU A 160 -12.08 -13.73 0.52
C GLU A 160 -12.86 -15.05 0.62
N GLN A 161 -12.13 -16.10 0.95
CA GLN A 161 -12.67 -17.44 1.21
C GLN A 161 -11.83 -18.14 2.28
N ALA A 162 -12.46 -19.02 3.05
CA ALA A 162 -11.76 -19.86 4.01
C ALA A 162 -11.19 -21.12 3.33
N GLY A 163 -9.95 -21.50 3.69
CA GLY A 163 -9.37 -22.81 3.39
C GLY A 163 -9.41 -23.23 1.92
N TRP A 164 -8.63 -22.56 1.05
CA TRP A 164 -8.56 -22.85 -0.38
C TRP A 164 -7.12 -22.99 -0.87
N THR A 165 -6.93 -23.67 -2.00
CA THR A 165 -5.64 -23.77 -2.70
C THR A 165 -5.82 -23.46 -4.18
N GLY A 166 -4.75 -23.02 -4.84
CA GLY A 166 -4.77 -22.63 -6.25
C GLY A 166 -4.65 -21.12 -6.44
N ASN A 167 -5.06 -20.63 -7.61
CA ASN A 167 -4.90 -19.22 -7.98
C ASN A 167 -6.23 -18.48 -7.96
N LEU A 168 -6.19 -17.25 -7.47
CA LEU A 168 -7.20 -16.22 -7.64
C LEU A 168 -6.57 -15.06 -8.42
N ASP A 169 -7.07 -14.81 -9.62
CA ASP A 169 -6.64 -13.72 -10.49
C ASP A 169 -7.69 -12.61 -10.45
N ILE A 170 -7.24 -11.35 -10.31
CA ILE A 170 -8.09 -10.17 -10.15
C ILE A 170 -7.65 -9.08 -11.12
N ALA A 171 -8.60 -8.52 -11.86
CA ALA A 171 -8.37 -7.42 -12.79
C ALA A 171 -9.46 -6.35 -12.68
N HIS A 172 -9.13 -5.13 -13.11
CA HIS A 172 -10.10 -4.04 -13.34
C HIS A 172 -11.05 -3.80 -12.16
N THR A 173 -10.48 -3.50 -10.99
CA THR A 173 -11.28 -3.12 -9.82
C THR A 173 -11.72 -1.66 -9.95
N GLN A 174 -13.02 -1.39 -9.82
CA GLN A 174 -13.60 -0.07 -10.01
C GLN A 174 -14.70 0.20 -8.98
N LEU A 175 -14.79 1.45 -8.54
CA LEU A 175 -15.87 1.93 -7.68
C LEU A 175 -16.47 3.21 -8.27
N GLU A 176 -17.79 3.21 -8.38
CA GLU A 176 -18.59 4.29 -8.92
C GLU A 176 -19.63 4.75 -7.89
N VAL A 177 -19.94 6.04 -7.88
CA VAL A 177 -21.11 6.55 -7.16
C VAL A 177 -22.30 6.46 -8.10
N GLY A 178 -23.38 5.85 -7.64
CA GLY A 178 -24.55 5.46 -8.45
C GLY A 178 -24.75 3.94 -8.44
N ASP A 179 -25.76 3.50 -9.22
CA ASP A 179 -26.24 2.10 -9.22
C ASP A 179 -25.75 1.28 -10.42
N VAL A 180 -24.87 1.86 -11.25
CA VAL A 180 -24.45 1.28 -12.54
C VAL A 180 -22.96 1.00 -12.52
N ALA A 181 -22.59 -0.22 -12.92
CA ALA A 181 -21.21 -0.63 -13.13
C ALA A 181 -20.80 -0.36 -14.58
N THR A 182 -20.18 0.78 -14.86
CA THR A 182 -19.64 1.09 -16.19
C THR A 182 -18.39 0.28 -16.50
N GLU A 183 -17.95 0.24 -17.76
CA GLU A 183 -16.69 -0.41 -18.11
C GLU A 183 -15.51 0.23 -17.37
N PHE A 184 -14.42 -0.53 -17.21
CA PHE A 184 -13.24 -0.04 -16.51
C PHE A 184 -12.63 1.16 -17.22
N ALA A 185 -12.58 2.30 -16.53
CA ALA A 185 -12.02 3.53 -17.04
C ALA A 185 -10.61 3.76 -16.48
N ALA A 186 -9.60 3.29 -17.22
CA ALA A 186 -8.20 3.52 -16.87
C ALA A 186 -7.87 5.02 -16.98
N GLY A 187 -7.38 5.62 -15.90
CA GLY A 187 -6.78 6.95 -15.96
C GLY A 187 -5.39 6.94 -16.63
N PRO A 188 -4.82 8.13 -16.91
CA PRO A 188 -3.41 8.25 -17.27
C PRO A 188 -2.49 7.66 -16.20
N VAL A 189 -1.47 6.90 -16.62
CA VAL A 189 -0.57 6.15 -15.71
C VAL A 189 0.21 7.07 -14.79
N ASP A 190 0.67 8.20 -15.31
CA ASP A 190 1.41 9.21 -14.59
C ASP A 190 0.58 9.80 -13.43
N MET A 191 -0.70 10.08 -13.67
CA MET A 191 -1.63 10.54 -12.63
C MET A 191 -1.92 9.43 -11.61
N GLU A 192 -2.06 8.19 -12.06
CA GLU A 192 -2.23 7.04 -11.17
C GLU A 192 -0.99 6.81 -10.31
N LEU A 193 0.21 6.97 -10.87
CA LEU A 193 1.49 6.89 -10.17
C LEU A 193 1.62 8.00 -9.15
N ALA A 194 1.27 9.24 -9.52
CA ALA A 194 1.25 10.34 -8.58
C ALA A 194 0.30 10.07 -7.41
N ARG A 195 -0.86 9.44 -7.64
CA ARG A 195 -1.77 9.03 -6.54
C ARG A 195 -1.18 7.92 -5.68
N CYS A 196 -0.60 6.87 -6.28
CA CYS A 196 0.04 5.77 -5.56
C CYS A 196 1.21 6.27 -4.69
N ARG A 197 2.01 7.20 -5.23
CA ARG A 197 3.17 7.78 -4.54
C ARG A 197 2.84 8.58 -3.28
N ARG A 198 1.59 8.97 -3.07
CA ARG A 198 1.14 9.55 -1.80
C ARG A 198 1.07 8.50 -0.69
N TYR A 199 0.89 7.23 -1.04
CA TYR A 199 0.77 6.12 -0.10
C TYR A 199 2.07 5.33 0.02
N PHE A 200 2.87 5.26 -1.05
CA PHE A 200 4.21 4.70 -0.96
C PHE A 200 5.17 5.32 -1.95
N PHE A 201 6.31 5.73 -1.43
CA PHE A 201 7.31 6.43 -2.21
C PHE A 201 8.69 5.81 -1.99
N LYS A 202 9.39 5.55 -3.10
CA LYS A 202 10.81 5.23 -3.09
C LYS A 202 11.57 6.53 -3.27
N TYR A 203 12.24 6.97 -2.23
CA TYR A 203 13.13 8.11 -2.31
C TYR A 203 14.55 7.64 -2.64
N PHE A 204 15.14 8.24 -3.67
CA PHE A 204 16.55 8.15 -4.01
C PHE A 204 17.02 9.57 -4.35
N GLY A 205 18.27 9.88 -4.01
CA GLY A 205 18.82 11.23 -4.02
C GLY A 205 19.63 11.54 -2.76
N ASN A 206 20.10 12.78 -2.67
CA ASN A 206 20.92 13.21 -1.55
C ASN A 206 20.07 13.86 -0.45
N LEU A 207 20.17 13.38 0.77
CA LEU A 207 19.75 14.16 1.95
C LEU A 207 20.93 15.00 2.43
N TRP A 208 20.67 16.26 2.76
CA TRP A 208 21.69 17.20 3.21
C TRP A 208 21.49 17.55 4.67
N GLY A 209 22.57 17.77 5.41
CA GLY A 209 22.46 18.09 6.82
C GLY A 209 23.74 18.56 7.47
N TYR A 210 23.71 18.60 8.80
CA TYR A 210 24.80 19.12 9.61
C TYR A 210 24.84 18.49 11.01
N VAL A 211 25.98 18.60 11.70
CA VAL A 211 26.12 18.22 13.12
C VAL A 211 25.36 19.21 14.01
N ARG A 212 24.32 18.74 14.72
CA ARG A 212 23.43 19.64 15.48
C ARG A 212 24.03 20.13 16.80
N ALA A 213 24.76 19.29 17.52
CA ALA A 213 25.34 19.60 18.82
C ALA A 213 26.63 18.81 19.09
N THR A 214 27.57 19.41 19.82
CA THR A 214 28.76 18.77 20.40
C THR A 214 28.86 19.18 21.87
N GLY A 215 28.15 18.47 22.75
CA GLY A 215 28.15 18.67 24.21
C GLY A 215 27.89 17.33 24.91
N PRO A 216 27.92 17.24 26.26
CA PRO A 216 27.99 15.97 27.01
C PRO A 216 26.76 15.05 26.94
N GLY A 217 25.86 15.23 25.97
CA GLY A 217 24.54 14.60 25.92
C GLY A 217 24.17 13.97 24.59
N ASN A 218 25.13 13.33 23.89
CA ASN A 218 24.94 12.61 22.62
C ASN A 218 24.90 13.54 21.39
N PRO A 219 26.04 13.77 20.71
CA PRO A 219 26.06 14.51 19.45
C PRO A 219 25.40 13.68 18.33
N ASP A 220 24.67 14.35 17.42
CA ASP A 220 23.92 13.69 16.34
C ASP A 220 24.08 14.43 15.00
N TRP A 221 23.87 13.69 13.92
CA TRP A 221 23.60 14.24 12.60
C TRP A 221 22.11 14.49 12.41
N VAL A 222 21.75 15.61 11.79
CA VAL A 222 20.39 15.84 11.30
C VAL A 222 20.44 16.08 9.80
N LEU A 223 19.86 15.15 9.04
CA LEU A 223 19.75 15.17 7.59
C LEU A 223 18.32 15.49 7.18
N ARG A 224 18.15 16.25 6.11
CA ARG A 224 16.84 16.68 5.61
C ARG A 224 16.74 16.58 4.10
N SER A 225 15.53 16.34 3.63
CA SER A 225 15.16 16.42 2.23
C SER A 225 13.68 16.76 2.10
N CYS A 226 13.33 17.45 1.01
CA CYS A 226 11.94 17.67 0.64
C CYS A 226 11.56 16.67 -0.45
N LEU A 227 10.55 15.86 -0.19
CA LEU A 227 9.97 14.96 -1.17
C LEU A 227 9.27 15.78 -2.26
N SER A 228 9.35 15.28 -3.49
CA SER A 228 8.60 15.83 -4.63
C SER A 228 7.09 15.53 -4.56
N ILE A 229 6.65 14.84 -3.50
CA ILE A 229 5.28 14.42 -3.31
C ILE A 229 4.88 14.56 -1.85
N THR A 230 3.65 15.04 -1.64
CA THR A 230 3.01 15.06 -0.33
C THR A 230 2.47 13.68 0.03
N MET A 231 3.03 13.06 1.08
CA MET A 231 2.55 11.78 1.59
C MET A 231 1.15 11.91 2.21
N ARG A 232 0.46 10.78 2.28
CA ARG A 232 -0.95 10.71 2.67
C ARG A 232 -1.16 11.00 4.16
N VAL A 233 -0.29 10.46 5.00
CA VAL A 233 -0.31 10.70 6.44
C VAL A 233 0.83 11.62 6.82
N ARG A 234 0.69 12.28 7.98
CA ARG A 234 1.68 13.21 8.48
C ARG A 234 3.02 12.51 8.72
N SER A 235 2.97 11.39 9.44
CA SER A 235 4.14 10.62 9.89
C SER A 235 4.13 9.19 9.32
N PRO A 236 4.47 9.01 8.02
CA PRO A 236 4.63 7.69 7.42
C PRO A 236 5.77 6.90 8.07
N ALA A 237 5.68 5.58 7.97
CA ALA A 237 6.79 4.69 8.28
C ALA A 237 7.89 4.88 7.23
N VAL A 238 9.14 4.93 7.67
CA VAL A 238 10.29 5.03 6.78
C VAL A 238 11.19 3.83 7.04
N TYR A 239 11.42 3.04 6.00
CA TYR A 239 12.30 1.89 6.05
C TYR A 239 13.57 2.17 5.26
N LEU A 240 14.68 1.72 5.84
CA LEU A 240 15.96 1.71 5.18
C LEU A 240 16.17 0.36 4.51
N PRO A 241 16.90 0.32 3.39
CA PRO A 241 17.45 -0.93 2.94
C PRO A 241 18.54 -1.43 3.91
N SER A 242 18.64 -2.75 4.04
CA SER A 242 19.54 -3.45 4.96
C SER A 242 21.04 -3.30 4.64
N SER A 243 21.38 -2.63 3.53
CA SER A 243 22.76 -2.45 3.05
C SER A 243 22.99 -1.07 2.43
N ILE A 244 22.82 0.01 3.20
CA ILE A 244 23.35 1.32 2.79
C ILE A 244 24.87 1.28 2.99
N SER A 245 25.62 1.01 1.92
CA SER A 245 27.07 0.79 1.97
C SER A 245 27.93 2.04 1.72
N SER A 246 27.37 3.20 1.38
CA SER A 246 28.19 4.39 1.11
C SER A 246 27.55 5.69 1.59
N TRP A 247 28.05 6.19 2.73
CA TRP A 247 27.83 7.55 3.21
C TRP A 247 29.10 8.35 2.95
N VAL A 248 29.03 9.41 2.16
CA VAL A 248 30.18 10.28 1.87
C VAL A 248 29.98 11.61 2.59
N LEU A 249 30.88 11.94 3.52
CA LEU A 249 30.90 13.26 4.16
C LEU A 249 31.89 14.17 3.45
N GLU A 250 31.43 15.35 3.03
CA GLU A 250 32.24 16.29 2.25
C GLU A 250 33.38 16.98 3.05
N SER A 251 33.56 16.68 4.35
CA SER A 251 34.59 17.38 5.14
C SER A 251 35.63 16.53 5.87
N ALA A 252 35.53 15.19 5.97
CA ALA A 252 36.69 14.37 6.36
C ALA A 252 36.55 12.85 6.08
N GLY A 253 36.30 12.47 4.83
CA GLY A 253 36.27 11.04 4.44
C GLY A 253 34.98 10.30 4.83
N GLU A 254 34.89 9.05 4.38
CA GLU A 254 33.82 8.11 4.76
C GLU A 254 33.77 7.97 6.28
N ALA A 255 32.58 8.00 6.86
CA ALA A 255 32.41 7.69 8.26
C ALA A 255 31.50 6.47 8.42
N SER A 256 31.82 5.66 9.42
CA SER A 256 31.20 4.37 9.72
C SER A 256 30.75 4.32 11.18
N GLY A 257 29.97 3.30 11.55
CA GLY A 257 29.56 3.08 12.94
C GLY A 257 28.43 3.99 13.43
N TYR A 258 27.50 4.38 12.55
CA TYR A 258 26.31 5.13 12.91
C TYR A 258 25.08 4.26 13.09
N THR A 259 24.14 4.71 13.91
CA THR A 259 22.79 4.13 14.02
C THR A 259 21.74 5.20 13.80
N ILE A 260 20.59 4.82 13.25
CA ILE A 260 19.46 5.75 13.15
C ILE A 260 18.78 5.84 14.50
N ARG A 261 18.73 7.07 15.03
CA ARG A 261 18.00 7.39 16.25
C ARG A 261 16.53 7.63 15.96
N TRP A 262 16.25 8.41 14.91
CA TRP A 262 14.90 8.90 14.66
C TRP A 262 14.67 9.30 13.22
N ILE A 263 13.45 9.08 12.74
CA ILE A 263 12.98 9.58 11.46
C ILE A 263 11.71 10.39 11.71
N ALA A 264 11.71 11.65 11.31
CA ALA A 264 10.49 12.43 11.14
C ALA A 264 10.13 12.49 9.68
N HIS A 265 8.83 12.51 9.46
CA HIS A 265 8.30 13.05 8.24
C HIS A 265 7.10 13.93 8.57
N ASP A 266 6.94 15.04 7.84
CA ASP A 266 5.76 15.91 7.86
C ASP A 266 5.40 16.30 6.42
N TYR A 267 4.45 15.56 5.83
CA TYR A 267 3.94 15.70 4.46
C TYR A 267 4.96 15.64 3.31
N THR A 268 5.88 16.59 3.22
CA THR A 268 6.96 16.64 2.24
C THR A 268 8.33 16.66 2.88
N ASP A 269 8.43 16.98 4.17
CA ASP A 269 9.72 17.14 4.84
C ASP A 269 10.15 15.84 5.50
N LEU A 270 11.21 15.22 4.97
CA LEU A 270 11.87 14.06 5.56
C LEU A 270 13.05 14.55 6.41
N THR A 271 13.10 14.13 7.67
CA THR A 271 14.22 14.38 8.59
C THR A 271 14.73 13.06 9.15
N ILE A 272 16.03 12.82 9.08
CA ILE A 272 16.68 11.63 9.65
C ILE A 272 17.73 12.10 10.66
N THR A 273 17.69 11.52 11.86
CA THR A 273 18.67 11.76 12.93
C THR A 273 19.54 10.52 13.12
N LEU A 274 20.86 10.70 13.14
CA LEU A 274 21.85 9.62 13.29
C LEU A 274 22.75 9.83 14.50
N ASP A 275 23.10 8.73 15.15
CA ASP A 275 24.03 8.64 16.28
C ASP A 275 25.31 7.94 15.86
N GLY A 276 26.43 8.19 16.55
CA GLY A 276 27.72 7.52 16.30
C GLY A 276 28.64 8.34 15.39
N GLY A 277 29.79 7.77 14.97
CA GLY A 277 30.78 8.29 13.99
C GLY A 277 31.18 9.77 14.04
N LEU A 278 30.96 10.47 15.15
CA LEU A 278 31.23 11.90 15.33
C LEU A 278 32.65 12.20 15.85
N GLU A 279 33.54 11.21 15.82
CA GLU A 279 34.94 11.38 16.21
C GLU A 279 35.61 12.47 15.35
N GLY A 280 36.17 13.48 16.02
CA GLY A 280 36.80 14.64 15.37
C GLY A 280 35.83 15.62 14.70
N ARG A 281 34.51 15.49 14.91
CA ARG A 281 33.50 16.37 14.30
C ARG A 281 33.06 17.49 15.24
N THR A 282 32.76 18.65 14.66
CA THR A 282 32.31 19.85 15.37
C THR A 282 30.92 20.27 14.92
N ARG A 283 30.20 20.99 15.79
CA ARG A 283 28.87 21.54 15.48
C ARG A 283 28.92 22.40 14.21
N GLY A 284 27.95 22.17 13.32
CA GLY A 284 27.84 22.91 12.05
C GLY A 284 28.63 22.32 10.88
N MET A 285 29.41 21.26 11.08
CA MET A 285 30.01 20.52 9.95
C MET A 285 28.90 19.92 9.08
N GLY A 286 29.01 20.13 7.77
CA GLY A 286 28.07 19.60 6.79
C GLY A 286 28.23 18.10 6.53
N ALA A 287 27.13 17.45 6.16
CA ALA A 287 27.07 16.07 5.74
C ALA A 287 26.01 15.86 4.66
N TRP A 288 26.14 14.78 3.91
CA TRP A 288 25.09 14.28 3.04
C TRP A 288 24.96 12.76 3.10
N LEU A 289 23.77 12.27 2.78
CA LEU A 289 23.48 10.86 2.57
C LEU A 289 23.08 10.64 1.12
N GLY A 290 23.83 9.81 0.41
CA GLY A 290 23.47 9.34 -0.91
C GLY A 290 22.55 8.13 -0.83
N VAL A 291 21.34 8.27 -1.36
CA VAL A 291 20.40 7.16 -1.51
C VAL A 291 20.31 6.82 -3.00
N THR A 292 20.59 5.58 -3.37
CA THR A 292 20.60 5.15 -4.78
C THR A 292 19.28 4.47 -5.16
N GLU A 293 19.04 4.31 -6.46
CA GLU A 293 17.88 3.55 -6.95
C GLU A 293 17.89 2.07 -6.52
N ASP A 294 19.09 1.49 -6.39
CA ASP A 294 19.26 0.10 -5.93
C ASP A 294 19.00 -0.04 -4.42
N GLN A 295 19.20 1.03 -3.66
CA GLN A 295 19.03 1.08 -2.21
C GLN A 295 18.20 2.32 -1.81
N PRO A 296 16.92 2.40 -2.22
CA PRO A 296 16.08 3.56 -1.95
C PRO A 296 15.57 3.55 -0.52
N LEU A 297 15.32 4.74 0.04
CA LEU A 297 14.50 4.87 1.24
C LEU A 297 13.05 4.56 0.87
N LEU A 298 12.41 3.68 1.63
CA LEU A 298 11.01 3.33 1.44
C LEU A 298 10.16 4.12 2.41
N ILE A 299 9.24 4.93 1.90
CA ILE A 299 8.34 5.76 2.71
C ILE A 299 6.95 5.18 2.52
N ASP A 300 6.39 4.59 3.57
CA ASP A 300 5.10 3.91 3.58
C ASP A 300 4.09 4.69 4.44
N ALA A 301 3.05 5.16 3.77
CA ALA A 301 1.97 5.98 4.30
C ALA A 301 0.61 5.26 4.21
N GLU A 302 0.61 3.94 4.03
CA GLU A 302 -0.60 3.13 4.06
C GLU A 302 -1.15 2.94 5.49
N LEU A 303 -2.44 2.59 5.58
CA LEU A 303 -3.17 2.23 6.81
C LEU A 303 -3.27 0.72 7.01
#